data_AF-A0A2E4KJ72-F1
#
_entry.id   AF-A0A2E4KJ72-F1
#
_cell.length_a   1.000
_cell.length_b   1.000
_cell.length_c   1.000
_cell.angle_alpha   90.00
_cell.angle_beta   90.00
_cell.angle_gamma   90.00
#
_symmetry.space_group_name_H-M   'P 1'
#
loop_
_entity.id
_entity.type
_entity.pdbx_description
1 polymer ?
#
loop_
_entity_poly.entity_id
_entity_poly.type
_entity_poly.pdbx_seq_one_letter_code
_entity_poly.pdbx_strand_id
1 'polypeptide(L)'
;MLVAPYLRHALGSDGPKEWTVRAKLCDPVKSTKDCVTLRRVTLVSTDEGMMAYQPRHQGSGNIESLASAHGLTLLQPGQPGDVGEWIDVLVL
;
A
#
# COMPACT_ATOMS: atom_id res chain seq x y z
N MET A 1 10.06 -2.72 0.21
CA MET A 1 10.98 -1.72 -0.37
C MET A 1 12.41 -2.06 0.04
N LEU A 2 13.35 -2.16 -0.91
CA LEU A 2 14.71 -2.67 -0.66
C LEU A 2 15.79 -1.58 -0.71
N VAL A 3 15.66 -0.64 -1.65
CA VAL A 3 16.69 0.38 -1.92
C VAL A 3 16.79 1.40 -0.78
N ALA A 4 15.66 1.92 -0.28
CA ALA A 4 15.67 2.92 0.78
C ALA A 4 16.29 2.39 2.10
N PRO A 5 15.97 1.18 2.60
CA PRO A 5 16.70 0.57 3.72
C PRO A 5 18.19 0.41 3.47
N TYR A 6 18.58 -0.03 2.26
CA TYR A 6 19.98 -0.16 1.89
C TYR A 6 20.72 1.17 1.93
N LEU A 7 20.14 2.24 1.36
CA LEU A 7 20.74 3.58 1.36
C LEU A 7 20.87 4.13 2.78
N ARG A 8 19.83 3.97 3.62
CA ARG A 8 19.89 4.36 5.04
C ARG A 8 21.05 3.69 5.75
N HIS A 9 21.20 2.38 5.59
CA HIS A 9 22.33 1.63 6.15
C HIS A 9 23.69 2.11 5.60
N ALA A 10 23.81 2.23 4.27
CA ALA A 10 25.07 2.60 3.62
C ALA A 10 25.55 4.02 3.97
N LEU A 11 24.61 4.93 4.23
CA LEU A 11 24.89 6.32 4.57
C LEU A 11 24.91 6.59 6.08
N GLY A 12 24.67 5.58 6.92
CA GLY A 12 24.54 5.76 8.37
C GLY A 12 23.41 6.72 8.76
N SER A 13 22.34 6.78 7.94
CA SER A 13 21.20 7.65 8.16
C SER A 13 20.01 6.87 8.68
N ASP A 14 19.32 7.41 9.68
CA ASP A 14 18.07 6.85 10.19
C ASP A 14 16.82 7.30 9.42
N GLY A 15 16.95 8.20 8.43
CA GLY A 15 15.79 8.76 7.74
C GLY A 15 16.05 9.17 6.27
N PRO A 16 14.98 9.47 5.53
CA PRO A 16 13.56 9.37 5.91
C PRO A 16 13.09 7.90 6.00
N LYS A 17 12.12 7.62 6.88
CA LYS A 17 11.48 6.29 7.00
C LYS A 17 10.10 6.33 6.37
N GLU A 18 9.73 5.22 5.76
CA GLU A 18 8.41 5.07 5.16
C GLU A 18 7.33 5.05 6.25
N TRP A 19 6.20 5.69 6.00
CA TRP A 19 5.07 5.72 6.94
C TRP A 19 4.04 4.65 6.55
N THR A 20 3.63 3.85 7.52
CA THR A 20 2.50 2.92 7.38
C THR A 20 1.30 3.44 8.16
N VAL A 21 0.12 3.38 7.56
CA VAL A 21 -1.17 3.71 8.19
C VAL A 21 -2.11 2.52 8.12
N ARG A 22 -3.04 2.41 9.09
CA ARG A 22 -4.13 1.44 9.01
C ARG A 22 -5.30 2.05 8.25
N ALA A 23 -5.79 1.36 7.23
CA ALA A 23 -6.93 1.81 6.43
C ALA A 23 -7.94 0.68 6.20
N LYS A 24 -9.22 1.03 6.12
CA LYS A 24 -10.31 0.11 5.80
C LYS A 24 -10.45 -0.01 4.29
N LEU A 25 -10.46 -1.23 3.76
CA LEU A 25 -10.70 -1.47 2.34
C LEU A 25 -12.16 -1.17 1.99
N CYS A 26 -12.35 -0.27 1.03
CA CYS A 26 -13.65 0.02 0.45
C CYS A 26 -13.91 -0.76 -0.85
N ASP A 27 -12.83 -1.23 -1.49
CA ASP A 27 -12.86 -2.08 -2.67
C ASP A 27 -12.10 -3.39 -2.40
N PRO A 28 -12.53 -4.52 -2.97
CA PRO A 28 -11.84 -5.79 -2.77
C PRO A 28 -10.50 -5.81 -3.50
N VAL A 29 -9.45 -6.22 -2.79
CA VAL A 29 -8.09 -6.34 -3.28
C VAL A 29 -7.69 -7.81 -3.38
N LYS A 30 -7.43 -8.28 -4.60
CA LYS A 30 -6.93 -9.64 -4.81
C LYS A 30 -5.48 -9.77 -4.33
N SER A 31 -5.29 -10.50 -3.23
CA SER A 31 -3.98 -10.98 -2.76
C SER A 31 -3.52 -12.22 -3.54
N THR A 32 -2.21 -12.44 -3.52
CA THR A 32 -1.57 -13.66 -4.03
C THR A 32 -1.21 -14.59 -2.87
N LYS A 33 -0.89 -15.84 -3.16
CA LYS A 33 -0.59 -16.87 -2.14
C LYS A 33 0.91 -16.98 -1.81
N ASP A 34 1.75 -16.38 -2.63
CA ASP A 34 3.19 -16.61 -2.68
C ASP A 34 4.03 -15.36 -2.38
N CYS A 35 3.43 -14.18 -2.36
CA CYS A 35 4.14 -12.93 -2.09
C CYS A 35 3.29 -11.87 -1.41
N VAL A 36 3.97 -10.88 -0.81
CA VAL A 36 3.30 -9.69 -0.30
C VAL A 36 2.68 -8.94 -1.47
N THR A 37 1.38 -8.69 -1.39
CA THR A 37 0.63 -8.02 -2.44
C THR A 37 0.65 -6.50 -2.21
N LEU A 38 1.35 -5.80 -3.11
CA LEU A 38 1.39 -4.35 -3.20
C LEU A 38 0.42 -3.86 -4.28
N ARG A 39 -0.69 -3.26 -3.87
CA ARG A 39 -1.67 -2.63 -4.77
C ARG A 39 -1.74 -1.16 -4.46
N ARG A 40 -1.77 -0.34 -5.51
CA ARG A 40 -1.95 1.10 -5.40
C ARG A 40 -3.32 1.38 -4.83
N VAL A 41 -3.43 2.33 -3.91
CA VAL A 41 -4.70 2.77 -3.35
C VAL A 41 -4.73 4.28 -3.22
N THR A 42 -5.93 4.85 -3.35
CA THR A 42 -6.19 6.21 -2.89
C THR A 42 -6.71 6.14 -1.46
N LEU A 43 -6.18 7.01 -0.61
CA LEU A 43 -6.56 7.14 0.78
C LEU A 43 -7.44 8.38 0.99
N VAL A 44 -8.54 8.23 1.73
CA VAL A 44 -9.43 9.31 2.14
C VAL A 44 -9.61 9.26 3.65
N SER A 45 -9.41 10.40 4.33
CA SER A 45 -9.69 10.50 5.77
C SER A 45 -11.16 10.80 5.99
N THR A 46 -11.81 10.02 6.85
CA THR A 46 -13.21 10.17 7.27
C THR A 46 -13.33 10.09 8.78
N ASP A 47 -14.52 10.33 9.32
CA ASP A 47 -14.79 10.20 10.75
C ASP A 47 -14.61 8.76 11.28
N GLU A 48 -14.71 7.74 10.40
CA GLU A 48 -14.45 6.33 10.74
C GLU A 48 -12.95 5.97 10.71
N GLY A 49 -12.10 6.85 10.16
CA GLY A 49 -10.67 6.64 9.99
C GLY A 49 -10.24 6.73 8.52
N MET A 50 -9.13 6.07 8.17
CA MET A 50 -8.60 6.09 6.80
C MET A 50 -9.30 5.04 5.93
N MET A 51 -9.88 5.47 4.83
CA MET A 51 -10.54 4.62 3.84
C MET A 51 -9.61 4.42 2.64
N ALA A 52 -9.47 3.17 2.18
CA ALA A 52 -8.62 2.80 1.06
C ALA A 52 -9.47 2.31 -0.12
N TYR A 53 -9.32 2.99 -1.26
CA TYR A 53 -10.01 2.65 -2.50
C TYR A 53 -9.01 2.13 -3.53
N GLN A 54 -9.42 1.14 -4.31
CA GLN A 54 -8.59 0.59 -5.36
C GLN A 54 -8.88 1.32 -6.67
N PRO A 55 -7.94 2.16 -7.17
CA PRO A 55 -8.10 2.80 -8.48
C PRO A 55 -8.07 1.75 -9.60
N ARG A 56 -8.38 2.21 -10.81
CA ARG A 56 -8.49 1.44 -12.07
C ARG A 56 -7.30 0.49 -12.35
N HIS A 57 -7.42 -0.27 -13.45
CA HIS A 57 -6.47 -1.27 -13.93
C HIS A 57 -5.01 -1.10 -13.47
N GLN A 58 -4.53 -2.08 -12.69
CA GLN A 58 -3.26 -2.08 -11.98
C GLN A 58 -2.16 -2.90 -12.66
N GLY A 59 -2.19 -2.99 -13.98
CA GLY A 59 -1.07 -3.58 -14.73
C GLY A 59 0.25 -2.87 -14.41
N SER A 60 1.36 -3.60 -14.45
CA SER A 60 2.70 -3.03 -14.22
C SER A 60 3.09 -1.98 -15.26
N GLY A 61 2.53 -2.06 -16.48
CA GLY A 61 2.71 -1.05 -17.52
C GLY A 61 1.92 0.25 -17.30
N ASN A 62 1.03 0.31 -16.30
CA ASN A 62 0.24 1.50 -16.03
C ASN A 62 0.91 2.38 -14.95
N ILE A 63 1.87 3.22 -15.36
CA ILE A 63 2.59 4.11 -14.43
C ILE A 63 1.71 5.22 -13.86
N GLU A 64 0.68 5.65 -14.61
CA GLU A 64 -0.27 6.68 -14.15
C GLU A 64 -0.91 6.27 -12.82
N SER A 65 -1.26 5.00 -12.68
CA SER A 65 -1.85 4.47 -11.43
C SER A 65 -0.93 4.59 -10.21
N LEU A 66 0.39 4.72 -10.39
CA LEU A 66 1.31 5.00 -9.29
C LEU A 66 1.34 6.49 -8.95
N ALA A 67 1.35 7.35 -9.97
CA ALA A 67 1.37 8.79 -9.81
C ALA A 67 0.10 9.34 -9.14
N SER A 68 -1.05 8.70 -9.36
CA SER A 68 -2.33 9.08 -8.75
C SER A 68 -2.64 8.35 -7.43
N ALA A 69 -1.76 7.46 -6.96
CA ALA A 69 -1.95 6.73 -5.71
C ALA A 69 -1.45 7.51 -4.48
N HIS A 70 -2.08 7.29 -3.33
CA HIS A 70 -1.62 7.81 -2.04
C HIS A 70 -0.82 6.76 -1.26
N GLY A 71 -0.94 5.48 -1.61
CA GLY A 71 -0.24 4.41 -0.92
C GLY A 71 -0.26 3.06 -1.62
N LEU A 72 0.42 2.09 -1.00
CA LEU A 72 0.50 0.69 -1.41
C LEU A 72 -0.01 -0.22 -0.29
N THR A 73 -0.92 -1.14 -0.60
CA THR A 73 -1.35 -2.18 0.36
C THR A 73 -0.17 -3.04 0.81
N LEU A 74 -0.18 -3.51 2.06
CA LEU A 74 0.78 -4.48 2.59
C LEU A 74 0.08 -5.79 2.97
N LEU A 75 -0.59 -6.41 1.98
CA LEU A 75 -1.30 -7.69 2.19
C LEU A 75 -0.31 -8.85 2.19
N GLN A 76 -0.28 -9.62 3.27
CA GLN A 76 0.55 -10.82 3.37
C GLN A 76 0.04 -11.92 2.42
N PRO A 77 0.90 -12.90 2.06
CA PRO A 77 0.47 -14.03 1.24
C PRO A 77 -0.75 -14.74 1.85
N GLY A 78 -1.83 -14.86 1.07
CA GLY A 78 -3.08 -15.48 1.50
C GLY A 78 -3.94 -14.67 2.48
N GLN A 79 -3.51 -13.46 2.86
CA GLN A 79 -4.35 -12.55 3.66
C GLN A 79 -5.58 -12.12 2.84
N PRO A 80 -6.79 -12.13 3.44
CA PRO A 80 -7.97 -11.63 2.76
C PRO A 80 -7.84 -10.13 2.50
N GLY A 81 -8.25 -9.71 1.30
CA GLY A 81 -8.37 -8.31 0.90
C GLY A 81 -9.83 -7.97 0.64
N ASP A 82 -10.73 -8.44 1.50
CA ASP A 82 -12.17 -8.25 1.32
C ASP A 82 -12.61 -6.84 1.76
N VAL A 83 -13.75 -6.39 1.26
CA VAL A 83 -14.31 -5.08 1.65
C VAL A 83 -14.62 -5.06 3.13
N GLY A 84 -14.23 -3.99 3.81
CA GLY A 84 -14.39 -3.80 5.25
C GLY A 84 -13.19 -4.25 6.09
N GLU A 85 -12.27 -5.00 5.51
CA GLU A 85 -11.03 -5.39 6.18
C GLU A 85 -10.14 -4.18 6.45
N TRP A 86 -9.58 -4.10 7.65
CA TRP A 86 -8.55 -3.12 7.98
C TRP A 86 -7.20 -3.68 7.59
N ILE A 87 -6.43 -2.94 6.79
CA ILE A 87 -5.11 -3.36 6.28
C ILE A 87 -4.04 -2.31 6.56
N ASP A 88 -2.77 -2.72 6.54
CA ASP A 88 -1.66 -1.78 6.52
C ASP A 88 -1.45 -1.25 5.11
N VAL A 89 -1.26 0.06 5.01
CA VAL A 89 -0.96 0.77 3.77
C VAL A 89 0.31 1.58 3.96
N LEU A 90 1.29 1.35 3.10
CA LEU A 90 2.49 2.15 2.98
C LEU A 90 2.15 3.46 2.25
N VAL A 91 2.36 4.60 2.88
CA VAL A 91 2.14 5.92 2.28
C VAL A 91 3.29 6.27 1.34
N LEU A 92 2.96 6.84 0.17
CA LEU A 92 3.90 7.27 -0.87
C LEU A 92 4.23 8.76 -0.77
#